data_AF-A0ABD0XVQ1-F1
#
_entry.id   AF-A0ABD0XVQ1-F1
#
_cell.length_a   1.000
_cell.length_b   1.000
_cell.length_c   1.000
_cell.angle_alpha   90.00
_cell.angle_beta   90.00
_cell.angle_gamma   90.00
#
_symmetry.space_group_name_H-M   'P 1'
#
loop_
_entity.id
_entity.type
_entity.pdbx_description
1 polymer ?
#
loop_
_entity_poly.entity_id
_entity_poly.type
_entity_poly.pdbx_seq_one_letter_code
_entity_poly.pdbx_strand_id
1 'polypeptide(L)'
;MLSGKWPHYNGRCHPDTMLEARMNQRPQTESVLLQDLEHLAQGLEGRSRNPVAVLVDQLMHPGADQGLDCHPVLDWKSHHRPVDHVVIGKGPPGGAMDGNILTLSLSSWMELPGLRFDDWSREHRQSWSHERQEASSTDQQPPTSGPRRITVEQVANYYTDYVHKNR
;
A
#
# COMPACT_ATOMS: atom_id res chain seq x y z
N MET A 1 -9.58 -5.87 -10.64
CA MET A 1 -10.99 -5.89 -10.22
C MET A 1 -10.97 -5.66 -8.71
N LEU A 2 -11.62 -4.62 -8.19
CA LEU A 2 -11.74 -4.47 -6.74
C LEU A 2 -12.54 -5.68 -6.25
N SER A 3 -11.88 -6.60 -5.55
CA SER A 3 -12.30 -7.98 -5.31
C SER A 3 -13.47 -8.13 -4.32
N GLY A 4 -14.37 -7.14 -4.27
CA GLY A 4 -15.45 -7.08 -3.29
C GLY A 4 -14.96 -6.88 -1.85
N LYS A 5 -13.67 -6.53 -1.65
CA LYS A 5 -13.12 -6.29 -0.32
C LYS A 5 -13.37 -4.85 0.11
N TRP A 6 -13.95 -4.69 1.30
CA TRP A 6 -14.25 -3.40 1.89
C TRP A 6 -13.29 -3.10 3.05
N PRO A 7 -12.88 -1.83 3.24
CA PRO A 7 -11.98 -1.45 4.31
C PRO A 7 -12.72 -1.40 5.66
N HIS A 8 -12.12 -1.99 6.67
CA HIS A 8 -12.56 -1.94 8.06
C HIS A 8 -11.44 -1.46 8.95
N TYR A 9 -11.77 -0.62 9.92
CA TYR A 9 -10.80 -0.23 10.93
C TYR A 9 -10.43 -1.45 11.79
N ASN A 10 -9.12 -1.66 11.99
CA ASN A 10 -8.61 -2.82 12.73
C ASN A 10 -8.29 -2.53 14.19
N GLY A 11 -8.59 -1.32 14.68
CA GLY A 11 -8.39 -0.93 16.07
C GLY A 11 -6.95 -0.61 16.45
N ARG A 12 -6.01 -0.59 15.49
CA ARG A 12 -4.63 -0.17 15.74
C ARG A 12 -4.55 1.34 15.97
N CYS A 13 -3.65 1.73 16.85
CA CYS A 13 -3.39 3.14 17.14
C CYS A 13 -2.92 3.89 15.89
N HIS A 14 -3.40 5.12 15.75
CA HIS A 14 -3.05 6.02 14.66
C HIS A 14 -2.21 7.19 15.23
N PRO A 15 -1.13 7.64 14.55
CA PRO A 15 -0.28 8.73 15.05
C PRO A 15 -1.01 10.06 15.23
N ASP A 16 -2.02 10.34 14.40
CA ASP A 16 -2.99 11.42 14.63
C ASP A 16 -4.07 10.98 15.64
N THR A 17 -3.98 11.53 16.85
CA THR A 17 -4.88 11.25 17.97
C THR A 17 -6.31 11.73 17.74
N MET A 18 -6.51 12.78 16.92
CA MET A 18 -7.84 13.27 16.59
C MET A 18 -8.52 12.34 15.60
N LEU A 19 -7.78 11.88 14.58
CA LEU A 19 -8.30 10.86 13.66
C LEU A 19 -8.60 9.56 14.40
N GLU A 20 -7.71 9.10 15.29
CA GLU A 20 -7.95 7.93 16.13
C GLU A 20 -9.24 8.06 16.94
N ALA A 21 -9.46 9.21 17.59
CA ALA A 21 -10.66 9.46 18.37
C ALA A 21 -11.93 9.36 17.51
N ARG A 22 -11.93 9.94 16.30
CA ARG A 22 -13.08 9.85 15.38
C ARG A 22 -13.34 8.42 14.91
N MET A 23 -12.29 7.67 14.59
CA MET A 23 -12.42 6.25 14.18
C MET A 23 -12.99 5.39 15.33
N ASN A 24 -12.61 5.68 16.57
CA ASN A 24 -13.08 4.96 17.75
C ASN A 24 -14.50 5.33 18.20
N GLN A 25 -15.07 6.45 17.73
CA GLN A 25 -16.46 6.82 18.02
C GLN A 25 -17.49 5.96 17.28
N ARG A 26 -17.06 5.25 16.23
CA ARG A 26 -17.93 4.43 15.38
C ARG A 26 -17.73 2.93 15.67
N PRO A 27 -18.75 2.09 15.45
CA PRO A 27 -18.60 0.64 15.58
C PRO A 27 -17.53 0.10 14.62
N GLN A 28 -16.52 -0.60 15.15
CA GLN A 28 -15.45 -1.21 14.34
C GLN A 28 -15.96 -2.35 13.42
N THR A 29 -17.20 -2.80 13.62
CA THR A 29 -17.86 -3.81 12.79
C THR A 29 -18.31 -3.24 11.44
N GLU A 30 -18.51 -1.92 11.34
CA GLU A 30 -18.94 -1.26 10.12
C GLU A 30 -17.73 -0.95 9.22
N SER A 31 -17.93 -1.02 7.89
CA SER A 31 -16.89 -0.62 6.94
C SER A 31 -16.74 0.89 6.94
N VAL A 32 -15.51 1.37 6.78
CA VAL A 32 -15.20 2.80 6.64
C VAL A 32 -16.00 3.44 5.50
N LEU A 33 -16.30 2.69 4.42
CA LEU A 33 -17.09 3.18 3.28
C LEU A 33 -18.54 3.56 3.63
N LEU A 34 -19.09 3.01 4.70
CA LEU A 34 -20.46 3.30 5.15
C LEU A 34 -20.51 4.43 6.17
N GLN A 35 -19.35 4.88 6.66
CA GLN A 35 -19.24 5.97 7.62
C GLN A 35 -19.24 7.32 6.92
N ASP A 36 -19.39 8.38 7.73
CA ASP A 36 -19.27 9.75 7.25
C ASP A 36 -17.81 10.10 6.96
N LEU A 37 -17.41 9.92 5.70
CA LEU A 37 -16.04 10.15 5.24
C LEU A 37 -15.61 11.61 5.37
N GLU A 38 -16.56 12.57 5.24
CA GLU A 38 -16.26 13.99 5.38
C GLU A 38 -15.90 14.31 6.84
N HIS A 39 -16.69 13.78 7.78
CA HIS A 39 -16.39 13.90 9.20
C HIS A 39 -15.05 13.24 9.57
N LEU A 40 -14.78 12.02 9.07
CA LEU A 40 -13.52 11.33 9.35
C LEU A 40 -12.30 12.10 8.80
N ALA A 41 -12.44 12.70 7.63
CA ALA A 41 -11.38 13.46 6.96
C ALA A 41 -11.15 14.87 7.54
N GLN A 42 -11.96 15.30 8.52
CA GLN A 42 -11.92 16.66 9.02
C GLN A 42 -10.56 17.02 9.64
N GLY A 43 -9.94 18.07 9.11
CA GLY A 43 -8.65 18.57 9.62
C GLY A 43 -7.45 17.71 9.23
N LEU A 44 -7.63 16.72 8.34
CA LEU A 44 -6.49 16.00 7.79
C LEU A 44 -5.77 16.85 6.74
N GLU A 45 -4.45 16.86 6.82
CA GLU A 45 -3.58 17.50 5.84
C GLU A 45 -2.87 16.44 4.99
N GLY A 46 -2.67 16.75 3.71
CA GLY A 46 -2.02 15.85 2.78
C GLY A 46 -1.82 16.49 1.41
N ARG A 47 -1.31 15.69 0.48
CA ARG A 47 -0.90 16.17 -0.85
C ARG A 47 -2.05 16.29 -1.86
N SER A 48 -3.24 15.81 -1.51
CA SER A 48 -4.44 15.84 -2.35
C SER A 48 -5.42 16.92 -1.89
N ARG A 49 -6.13 17.51 -2.86
CA ARG A 49 -7.28 18.41 -2.57
C ARG A 49 -8.56 17.64 -2.25
N ASN A 50 -8.56 16.32 -2.46
CA ASN A 50 -9.70 15.47 -2.12
C ASN A 50 -9.52 14.96 -0.67
N PRO A 51 -10.39 15.37 0.28
CA PRO A 51 -10.25 14.98 1.69
C PRO A 51 -10.39 13.46 1.90
N VAL A 52 -11.19 12.79 1.07
CA VAL A 52 -11.33 11.32 1.13
C VAL A 52 -10.04 10.63 0.68
N ALA A 53 -9.35 11.17 -0.32
CA ALA A 53 -8.07 10.62 -0.75
C ALA A 53 -7.02 10.76 0.38
N VAL A 54 -6.96 11.93 1.02
CA VAL A 54 -6.08 12.15 2.18
C VAL A 54 -6.42 11.21 3.32
N LEU A 55 -7.71 11.03 3.64
CA LEU A 55 -8.15 10.08 4.66
C LEU A 55 -7.68 8.65 4.34
N VAL A 56 -7.89 8.17 3.11
CA VAL A 56 -7.48 6.83 2.72
C VAL A 56 -5.97 6.66 2.80
N ASP A 57 -5.19 7.66 2.37
CA ASP A 57 -3.73 7.64 2.47
C ASP A 57 -3.25 7.57 3.92
N GLN A 58 -3.81 8.40 4.81
CA GLN A 58 -3.48 8.40 6.24
C GLN A 58 -3.87 7.08 6.92
N LEU A 59 -4.96 6.43 6.50
CA LEU A 59 -5.39 5.15 7.08
C LEU A 59 -4.59 3.94 6.53
N MET A 60 -4.15 4.00 5.27
CA MET A 60 -3.35 2.95 4.66
C MET A 60 -1.88 3.05 5.04
N HIS A 61 -1.31 4.26 5.07
CA HIS A 61 0.09 4.52 5.35
C HIS A 61 0.23 5.66 6.36
N PRO A 62 -0.10 5.43 7.65
CA PRO A 62 -0.12 6.49 8.66
C PRO A 62 1.23 7.19 8.78
N GLY A 63 1.23 8.52 8.68
CA GLY A 63 2.45 9.31 8.83
C GLY A 63 3.51 9.12 7.74
N ALA A 64 3.17 8.48 6.61
CA ALA A 64 4.13 8.26 5.51
C ALA A 64 4.69 9.58 4.94
N ASP A 65 3.90 10.64 4.91
CA ASP A 65 4.35 11.99 4.50
C ASP A 65 5.38 12.59 5.47
N GLN A 66 5.39 12.12 6.72
CA GLN A 66 6.38 12.48 7.75
C GLN A 66 7.57 11.51 7.77
N GLY A 67 7.61 10.54 6.86
CA GLY A 67 8.64 9.51 6.81
C GLY A 67 8.50 8.41 7.87
N LEU A 68 7.33 8.30 8.50
CA LEU A 68 7.03 7.22 9.44
C LEU A 68 6.71 5.92 8.69
N ASP A 69 7.17 4.78 9.22
CA ASP A 69 6.78 3.45 8.75
C ASP A 69 5.79 2.83 9.75
N CYS A 70 4.55 3.33 9.72
CA CYS A 70 3.47 2.79 10.54
C CYS A 70 2.73 1.68 9.80
N HIS A 71 2.21 0.71 10.56
CA HIS A 71 1.34 -0.31 10.00
C HIS A 71 0.00 0.29 9.54
N PRO A 72 -0.59 -0.24 8.45
CA PRO A 72 -1.95 0.13 8.06
C PRO A 72 -2.95 -0.10 9.20
N VAL A 73 -3.88 0.85 9.37
CA VAL A 73 -4.98 0.76 10.35
C VAL A 73 -6.28 0.21 9.73
N LEU A 74 -6.20 -0.24 8.48
CA LEU A 74 -7.30 -0.86 7.74
C LEU A 74 -7.03 -2.32 7.42
N ASP A 75 -8.06 -3.13 7.60
CA ASP A 75 -8.17 -4.49 7.09
C ASP A 75 -9.16 -4.53 5.92
N TRP A 76 -8.82 -5.30 4.90
CA TRP A 76 -9.63 -5.44 3.68
C TRP A 76 -10.40 -6.77 3.73
N LYS A 77 -11.68 -6.70 4.11
CA LYS A 77 -12.53 -7.87 4.36
C LYS A 77 -13.48 -8.10 3.20
N SER A 78 -13.72 -9.36 2.84
CA SER A 78 -14.67 -9.70 1.78
C SER A 78 -16.08 -9.23 2.16
N HIS A 79 -16.76 -8.57 1.23
CA HIS A 79 -18.11 -8.11 1.40
C HIS A 79 -19.03 -8.64 0.30
N HIS A 80 -20.30 -8.85 0.65
CA HIS A 80 -21.30 -9.42 -0.26
C HIS A 80 -21.69 -8.47 -1.39
N ARG A 81 -21.42 -7.16 -1.24
CA ARG A 81 -21.71 -6.15 -2.26
C ARG A 81 -20.45 -5.82 -3.04
N PRO A 82 -20.46 -5.96 -4.37
CA PRO A 82 -19.39 -5.42 -5.19
C PRO A 82 -19.36 -3.89 -5.05
N VAL A 83 -18.17 -3.31 -5.15
CA VAL A 83 -18.02 -1.86 -5.32
C VAL A 83 -18.16 -1.56 -6.81
N ASP A 84 -19.07 -0.66 -7.19
CA ASP A 84 -19.20 -0.23 -8.57
C ASP A 84 -17.91 0.46 -9.02
N HIS A 85 -17.26 -0.07 -10.04
CA HIS A 85 -15.97 0.42 -10.53
C HIS A 85 -15.85 0.31 -12.04
N VAL A 86 -15.05 1.20 -12.64
CA VAL A 86 -14.70 1.17 -14.06
C VAL A 86 -13.25 0.78 -14.20
N VAL A 87 -12.97 -0.23 -15.03
CA VAL A 87 -11.60 -0.62 -15.38
C VAL A 87 -11.18 0.18 -16.62
N ILE A 88 -10.14 1.00 -16.49
CA ILE A 88 -9.57 1.78 -17.58
C ILE A 88 -8.23 1.13 -17.98
N GLY A 89 -8.13 0.70 -19.24
CA GLY A 89 -6.93 0.07 -19.80
C GLY A 89 -7.02 -1.46 -19.96
N LYS A 90 -6.15 -2.01 -20.82
CA LYS A 90 -6.03 -3.46 -21.13
C LYS A 90 -4.64 -4.04 -20.78
N GLY A 91 -3.82 -3.28 -20.06
CA GLY A 91 -2.46 -3.68 -19.69
C GLY A 91 -2.43 -4.67 -18.53
N PRO A 92 -1.24 -5.24 -18.23
CA PRO A 92 -1.04 -6.05 -17.03
C PRO A 92 -1.31 -5.25 -15.74
N PRO A 93 -1.56 -5.93 -14.61
CA PRO A 93 -1.61 -5.29 -13.29
C PRO A 93 -0.40 -4.38 -13.04
N GLY A 94 -0.62 -3.16 -12.55
CA GLY A 94 0.45 -2.16 -12.37
C GLY A 94 0.78 -1.34 -13.62
N GLY A 95 0.21 -1.67 -14.78
CA GLY A 95 0.42 -0.93 -16.02
C GLY A 95 1.71 -1.33 -16.74
N ALA A 96 2.14 -0.53 -17.70
CA ALA A 96 3.39 -0.75 -18.42
C ALA A 96 4.56 -0.24 -17.58
N MET A 97 5.32 -1.17 -17.03
CA MET A 97 6.46 -0.92 -16.14
C MET A 97 7.74 -1.39 -16.84
N ASP A 98 8.68 -0.47 -17.09
CA ASP A 98 9.98 -0.80 -17.69
C ASP A 98 10.97 -1.25 -16.60
N GLY A 99 11.50 -2.46 -16.73
CA GLY A 99 12.20 -3.14 -15.66
C GLY A 99 13.55 -2.54 -15.27
N ASN A 100 14.19 -1.79 -16.18
CA ASN A 100 15.54 -1.26 -15.96
C ASN A 100 15.56 0.11 -15.22
N ILE A 101 14.41 0.55 -14.71
CA ILE A 101 14.24 1.85 -14.07
C ILE A 101 14.06 1.66 -12.56
N LEU A 102 14.70 2.52 -11.76
CA LEU A 102 14.47 2.59 -10.32
C LEU A 102 13.22 3.41 -10.01
N THR A 103 12.47 3.02 -8.98
CA THR A 103 11.34 3.82 -8.52
C THR A 103 11.80 5.16 -7.93
N LEU A 104 11.02 6.21 -8.19
CA LEU A 104 11.17 7.49 -7.50
C LEU A 104 10.54 7.47 -6.10
N SER A 105 9.45 6.71 -5.95
CA SER A 105 8.74 6.52 -4.68
C SER A 105 9.43 5.48 -3.81
N LEU A 106 9.30 5.65 -2.49
CA LEU A 106 9.68 4.64 -1.51
C LEU A 106 8.74 3.43 -1.60
N SER A 107 9.24 2.24 -1.26
CA SER A 107 8.46 0.99 -1.29
C SER A 107 7.18 1.08 -0.47
N SER A 108 7.21 1.74 0.70
CA SER A 108 6.06 1.93 1.58
C SER A 108 4.89 2.66 0.91
N TRP A 109 5.17 3.58 -0.02
CA TRP A 109 4.14 4.31 -0.77
C TRP A 109 3.51 3.50 -1.90
N MET A 110 4.12 2.37 -2.22
CA MET A 110 3.74 1.51 -3.32
C MET A 110 3.08 0.22 -2.82
N GLU A 111 2.83 0.11 -1.51
CA GLU A 111 2.17 -1.04 -0.94
C GLU A 111 0.68 -1.07 -1.32
N LEU A 112 0.22 -2.29 -1.55
CA LEU A 112 -1.14 -2.62 -1.90
C LEU A 112 -1.91 -3.05 -0.66
N PRO A 113 -3.22 -2.74 -0.60
CA PRO A 113 -4.14 -3.15 0.44
C PRO A 113 -3.97 -4.58 0.97
N GLY A 114 -3.50 -4.73 2.21
CA GLY A 114 -3.41 -6.02 2.89
C GLY A 114 -2.22 -6.89 2.50
N LEU A 115 -1.24 -6.36 1.75
CA LEU A 115 0.03 -7.03 1.48
C LEU A 115 1.14 -5.99 1.54
N ARG A 116 2.00 -6.00 2.56
CA ARG A 116 3.14 -5.08 2.59
C ARG A 116 4.19 -5.47 1.57
N PHE A 117 4.86 -4.48 0.98
CA PHE A 117 5.93 -4.73 0.03
C PHE A 117 7.12 -5.40 0.71
N ASP A 118 7.44 -4.99 1.94
CA ASP A 118 8.56 -5.57 2.70
C ASP A 118 8.34 -7.04 3.02
N ASP A 119 7.11 -7.44 3.33
CA ASP A 119 6.76 -8.83 3.60
C ASP A 119 6.85 -9.65 2.31
N TRP A 120 6.27 -9.15 1.21
CA TRP A 120 6.39 -9.78 -0.10
C TRP A 120 7.86 -9.90 -0.57
N SER A 121 8.65 -8.85 -0.39
CA SER A 121 10.06 -8.82 -0.80
C SER A 121 10.90 -9.84 -0.03
N ARG A 122 10.58 -10.09 1.26
CA ARG A 122 11.25 -11.12 2.06
C ARG A 122 10.92 -12.52 1.56
N GLU A 123 9.66 -12.79 1.21
CA GLU A 123 9.23 -14.07 0.63
C GLU A 123 9.94 -14.35 -0.71
N HIS A 124 10.12 -13.33 -1.55
CA HIS A 124 10.69 -13.47 -2.90
C HIS A 124 12.20 -13.25 -2.94
N ARG A 125 12.85 -12.90 -1.83
CA ARG A 125 14.30 -12.61 -1.80
C ARG A 125 15.15 -13.78 -2.34
N GLN A 126 14.68 -15.01 -2.19
CA GLN A 126 15.37 -16.22 -2.63
C GLN A 126 15.35 -16.41 -4.17
N SER A 127 14.28 -15.98 -4.86
CA SER A 127 14.21 -16.08 -6.33
C SER A 127 15.16 -15.08 -6.99
N TRP A 128 15.25 -13.86 -6.47
CA TRP A 128 16.09 -12.79 -7.01
C TRP A 128 17.56 -12.87 -6.59
N SER A 129 17.92 -13.70 -5.60
CA SER A 129 19.32 -13.93 -5.21
C SER A 129 20.09 -14.83 -6.19
N HIS A 130 19.39 -15.65 -6.99
CA HIS A 130 20.01 -16.50 -8.00
C HIS A 130 20.44 -15.69 -9.24
N GLU A 131 19.69 -14.65 -9.60
CA GLU A 131 19.96 -13.83 -10.79
C GLU A 131 21.12 -12.83 -10.59
N ARG A 132 21.36 -12.42 -9.35
CA ARG A 132 22.42 -11.46 -9.01
C ARG A 132 23.82 -12.09 -8.99
N GLN A 133 23.94 -13.42 -8.99
CA GLN A 133 25.24 -14.10 -9.02
C GLN A 133 25.89 -14.11 -10.41
N GLU A 134 25.12 -13.91 -11.50
CA GLU A 134 25.70 -13.82 -12.84
C GLU A 134 26.09 -12.39 -13.25
N ALA A 135 25.54 -11.37 -12.60
CA ALA A 135 25.79 -9.95 -12.93
C ALA A 135 26.79 -9.21 -12.01
N SER A 136 27.34 -9.87 -10.99
CA SER A 136 28.19 -9.24 -9.97
C SER A 136 29.62 -9.81 -9.96
N SER A 137 30.32 -9.69 -11.08
CA SER A 137 31.78 -9.55 -11.06
C SER A 137 32.06 -8.05 -11.14
N THR A 138 32.60 -7.46 -10.07
CA THR A 138 32.92 -6.02 -9.90
C THR A 138 31.79 -5.17 -9.33
N ASP A 139 31.61 -5.19 -8.00
CA ASP A 139 31.88 -4.03 -7.13
C ASP A 139 31.39 -4.36 -5.70
N GLN A 140 32.33 -4.51 -4.77
CA GLN A 140 32.02 -4.80 -3.37
C GLN A 140 31.66 -3.48 -2.67
N GLN A 141 30.37 -3.16 -2.56
CA GLN A 141 29.90 -2.18 -1.59
C GLN A 141 29.19 -2.87 -0.41
N PRO A 142 29.55 -2.52 0.84
CA PRO A 142 28.94 -3.09 2.04
C PRO A 142 27.46 -2.68 2.16
N PRO A 143 26.64 -3.44 2.93
CA PRO A 143 25.21 -3.18 3.05
C PRO A 143 24.98 -1.89 3.83
N THR A 144 24.81 -0.78 3.11
CA THR A 144 24.39 0.47 3.71
C THR A 144 22.92 0.35 4.13
N SER A 145 22.67 0.68 5.40
CA SER A 145 21.36 0.80 6.03
C SER A 145 20.59 2.04 5.50
N GLY A 146 20.55 2.20 4.18
CA GLY A 146 19.76 3.22 3.50
C GLY A 146 18.43 2.65 3.04
N PRO A 147 17.40 3.49 2.82
CA PRO A 147 16.13 3.04 2.26
C PRO A 147 16.39 2.35 0.92
N ARG A 148 16.05 1.06 0.84
CA ARG A 148 16.24 0.24 -0.36
C ARG A 148 15.37 0.81 -1.47
N ARG A 149 15.99 1.48 -2.44
CA ARG A 149 15.33 1.79 -3.72
C ARG A 149 15.05 0.47 -4.43
N ILE A 150 13.83 0.34 -4.95
CA ILE A 150 13.34 -0.86 -5.62
C ILE A 150 13.29 -0.60 -7.13
N THR A 151 13.45 -1.66 -7.92
CA THR A 151 13.27 -1.54 -9.37
C THR A 151 11.79 -1.52 -9.70
N VAL A 152 11.45 -0.88 -10.82
CA VAL A 152 10.10 -0.88 -11.38
C VAL A 152 9.65 -2.31 -11.73
N GLU A 153 10.58 -3.19 -12.10
CA GLU A 153 10.31 -4.63 -12.28
C GLU A 153 9.82 -5.30 -11.00
N GLN A 154 10.46 -5.06 -9.86
CA GLN A 154 10.05 -5.66 -8.59
C GLN A 154 8.62 -5.26 -8.22
N VAL A 155 8.24 -4.02 -8.52
CA VAL A 155 6.90 -3.50 -8.30
C VAL A 155 5.90 -4.18 -9.24
N ALA A 156 6.25 -4.33 -10.51
CA ALA A 156 5.40 -5.00 -11.50
C ALA A 156 5.07 -6.44 -11.06
N ASN A 157 6.07 -7.18 -10.58
CA ASN A 157 5.91 -8.53 -10.06
C ASN A 157 5.05 -8.53 -8.79
N TYR A 158 5.32 -7.62 -7.86
CA TYR A 158 4.53 -7.45 -6.65
C TYR A 158 3.03 -7.19 -6.95
N TYR A 159 2.73 -6.32 -7.91
CA TYR A 159 1.35 -5.99 -8.29
C TYR A 159 0.67 -7.16 -8.99
N THR A 160 1.42 -7.90 -9.80
CA THR A 160 0.94 -9.09 -10.50
C THR A 160 0.58 -10.18 -9.49
N ASP A 161 1.47 -10.51 -8.57
CA ASP A 161 1.25 -11.49 -7.50
C ASP A 161 0.06 -11.10 -6.62
N TYR A 162 -0.06 -9.81 -6.28
CA TYR A 162 -1.18 -9.32 -5.52
C TYR A 162 -2.52 -9.62 -6.21
N VAL A 163 -2.63 -9.35 -7.52
CA VAL A 163 -3.85 -9.64 -8.28
C VAL A 163 -4.12 -11.14 -8.35
N HIS A 164 -3.09 -11.97 -8.51
CA HIS A 164 -3.26 -13.43 -8.53
C HIS A 164 -3.70 -14.00 -7.17
N LYS A 165 -3.18 -13.47 -6.06
CA LYS A 165 -3.58 -13.87 -4.69
C LYS A 165 -5.02 -13.44 -4.33
N ASN A 166 -5.56 -12.43 -5.02
CA ASN A 166 -6.84 -11.79 -4.67
C ASN A 166 -7.94 -11.92 -5.75
N ARG A 167 -7.73 -12.76 -6.76
CA ARG A 167 -8.79 -13.20 -7.70
C ARG A 167 -9.58 -14.35 -7.09
#